data_AF-A0A2V6CG86-F1
#
_entry.id   AF-A0A2V6CG86-F1
#
_cell.length_a   1.000
_cell.length_b   1.000
_cell.length_c   1.000
_cell.angle_alpha   90.00
_cell.angle_beta   90.00
_cell.angle_gamma   90.00
#
_symmetry.space_group_name_H-M   'P 1'
#
loop_
_entity.id
_entity.type
_entity.pdbx_description
1 polymer ?
#
loop_
_entity_poly.entity_id
_entity_poly.type
_entity_poly.pdbx_seq_one_letter_code
_entity_poly.pdbx_strand_id
1 'polypeptide(L)'
;MNLESGAILLRVPKDSGGARIRSSALTVGITGTTVMFESHPRNYSKLIVLEGSSQAWLPRHPGRKITVHAGQMLVVKPDAAHLPDPVDIDESLVLRTATLITEFSPLPSLDLMRSVAADQKRSGGPLFNPLVDPTGMGARDVNASTRPQLTPHRTPSEGQRKP
;
A
#
# COMPACT_ATOMS: atom_id res chain seq x y z
N MET A 1 12.10 -12.26 -7.51
CA MET A 1 13.01 -11.90 -6.41
C MET A 1 12.33 -12.17 -5.07
N ASN A 2 13.11 -12.50 -4.05
CA ASN A 2 12.64 -12.56 -2.67
C ASN A 2 13.09 -11.26 -1.98
N LEU A 3 12.19 -10.58 -1.28
CA LEU A 3 12.51 -9.44 -0.44
C LEU A 3 12.22 -9.82 1.01
N GLU A 4 13.28 -10.15 1.74
CA GLU A 4 13.17 -10.51 3.15
C GLU A 4 12.89 -9.26 3.97
N SER A 5 13.73 -8.23 3.85
CA SER A 5 13.59 -6.95 4.56
C SER A 5 13.99 -5.77 3.68
N GLY A 6 13.35 -4.61 3.92
CA GLY A 6 13.65 -3.35 3.25
C GLY A 6 12.59 -2.96 2.22
N ALA A 7 12.92 -2.01 1.36
CA ALA A 7 12.01 -1.47 0.36
C ALA A 7 12.66 -1.43 -1.04
N ILE A 8 11.83 -1.58 -2.07
CA ILE A 8 12.22 -1.50 -3.48
C ILE A 8 11.20 -0.71 -4.28
N LEU A 9 11.69 -0.01 -5.30
CA LEU A 9 10.91 0.53 -6.40
C LEU A 9 11.24 -0.32 -7.63
N LEU A 10 10.24 -0.97 -8.21
CA LEU A 10 10.41 -1.86 -9.35
C LEU A 10 9.52 -1.42 -10.50
N ARG A 11 10.15 -1.18 -11.65
CA ARG A 11 9.47 -0.99 -12.92
C ARG A 11 9.65 -2.22 -13.80
N VAL A 12 8.55 -2.79 -14.27
CA VAL A 12 8.54 -3.77 -15.36
C VAL A 12 7.95 -3.09 -16.58
N PRO A 13 8.72 -2.85 -17.66
CA PRO A 13 8.16 -2.25 -18.87
C PRO A 13 7.06 -3.13 -19.47
N LYS A 14 6.12 -2.51 -20.18
CA LYS A 14 5.09 -3.25 -20.92
C LYS A 14 5.76 -4.17 -21.94
N ASP A 15 5.12 -5.31 -22.18
CA ASP A 15 5.56 -6.32 -23.17
C ASP A 15 6.95 -6.92 -22.93
N SER A 16 7.54 -6.71 -21.74
CA SER A 16 8.88 -7.18 -21.38
C SER A 16 8.88 -8.39 -20.45
N GLY A 17 7.75 -9.13 -20.41
CA GLY A 17 7.52 -10.23 -19.47
C GLY A 17 7.00 -9.74 -18.11
N GLY A 18 7.17 -10.58 -17.08
CA GLY A 18 6.67 -10.31 -15.74
C GLY A 18 7.73 -10.48 -14.65
N ALA A 19 7.55 -9.76 -13.54
CA ALA A 19 8.34 -9.94 -12.34
C ALA A 19 7.48 -10.52 -11.21
N ARG A 20 8.13 -11.12 -10.24
CA ARG A 20 7.49 -11.58 -9.00
C ARG A 20 8.32 -11.16 -7.80
N ILE A 21 7.69 -10.52 -6.83
CA ILE A 21 8.27 -10.20 -5.52
C ILE A 21 7.64 -11.17 -4.51
N ARG A 22 8.46 -11.74 -3.62
CA ARG A 22 8.02 -12.63 -2.53
C ARG A 22 8.58 -12.12 -1.21
N SER A 23 7.72 -11.91 -0.23
CA SER A 23 8.08 -11.77 1.19
C SER A 23 7.46 -12.92 2.00
N SER A 24 7.66 -12.91 3.31
CA SER A 24 7.01 -13.86 4.23
C SER A 24 5.49 -13.73 4.25
N ALA A 25 4.96 -12.50 4.12
CA ALA A 25 3.53 -12.21 4.25
C ALA A 25 2.82 -12.08 2.88
N LEU A 26 3.52 -11.72 1.82
CA LEU A 26 2.89 -11.34 0.55
C LEU A 26 3.71 -11.77 -0.66
N THR A 27 3.03 -12.28 -1.69
CA THR A 27 3.60 -12.44 -3.02
C THR A 27 2.87 -11.53 -4.00
N VAL A 28 3.65 -10.86 -4.87
CA VAL A 28 3.15 -9.93 -5.88
C VAL A 28 3.65 -10.35 -7.25
N GLY A 29 2.74 -10.51 -8.21
CA GLY A 29 3.01 -10.70 -9.63
C GLY A 29 2.79 -9.39 -10.38
N ILE A 30 3.76 -9.01 -11.21
CA ILE A 30 3.87 -7.70 -11.84
C ILE A 30 4.10 -7.91 -13.34
N THR A 31 3.38 -7.18 -14.20
CA THR A 31 3.54 -7.25 -15.66
C THR A 31 3.19 -5.89 -16.24
N GLY A 32 4.18 -5.18 -16.81
CA GLY A 32 3.94 -3.85 -17.39
C GLY A 32 3.49 -2.78 -16.39
N THR A 33 4.06 -2.80 -15.18
CA THR A 33 3.60 -2.03 -14.00
C THR A 33 4.81 -1.49 -13.23
N THR A 34 4.64 -0.33 -12.60
CA THR A 34 5.59 0.25 -11.64
C THR A 34 5.02 0.16 -10.23
N VAL A 35 5.77 -0.44 -9.31
CA VAL A 35 5.34 -0.63 -7.91
C VAL A 35 6.42 -0.22 -6.92
N MET A 36 6.01 0.23 -5.75
CA MET A 36 6.83 0.20 -4.55
C MET A 36 6.42 -0.99 -3.69
N PHE A 37 7.41 -1.67 -3.12
CA PHE A 37 7.16 -2.79 -2.22
C PHE A 37 8.11 -2.72 -1.03
N GLU A 38 7.57 -2.92 0.17
CA GLU A 38 8.28 -2.87 1.43
C GLU A 38 7.97 -4.13 2.24
N SER A 39 9.01 -4.71 2.84
CA SER A 39 8.91 -5.88 3.70
C SER A 39 9.55 -5.61 5.06
N HIS A 40 8.76 -5.82 6.10
CA HIS A 40 9.18 -5.91 7.48
C HIS A 40 8.78 -7.30 8.01
N PRO A 41 9.71 -8.28 8.06
CA PRO A 41 9.38 -9.70 8.24
C PRO A 41 8.43 -10.05 9.38
N ARG A 42 8.46 -9.27 10.47
CA ARG A 42 7.67 -9.47 11.70
C ARG A 42 6.53 -8.48 11.88
N ASN A 43 6.29 -7.58 10.91
CA ASN A 43 5.36 -6.48 11.09
C ASN A 43 4.33 -6.39 9.95
N TYR A 44 4.80 -6.17 8.72
CA TYR A 44 3.93 -6.10 7.55
C TYR A 44 4.73 -6.24 6.24
N SER A 45 4.01 -6.52 5.15
CA SER A 45 4.43 -6.20 3.80
C SER A 45 3.48 -5.18 3.21
N LYS A 46 4.01 -4.15 2.55
CA LYS A 46 3.27 -3.05 1.94
C LYS A 46 3.56 -3.04 0.44
N LEU A 47 2.51 -2.99 -0.37
CA LEU A 47 2.57 -2.85 -1.81
C LEU A 47 1.84 -1.55 -2.18
N ILE A 48 2.48 -0.70 -2.97
CA ILE A 48 1.86 0.46 -3.62
C ILE A 48 2.04 0.29 -5.12
N VAL A 49 0.96 0.38 -5.88
CA VAL A 49 1.01 0.35 -7.34
C VAL A 49 0.90 1.77 -7.86
N LEU A 50 1.94 2.27 -8.52
CA LEU A 50 2.05 3.67 -8.95
C LEU A 50 1.47 3.86 -10.37
N GLU A 51 1.62 2.85 -11.24
CA GLU A 51 0.94 2.78 -12.53
C GLU A 51 0.75 1.31 -12.95
N GLY A 52 -0.29 1.05 -13.74
CA GLY A 52 -0.66 -0.29 -14.18
C GLY A 52 -1.50 -1.07 -13.16
N SER A 53 -1.24 -2.37 -13.04
CA SER A 53 -1.88 -3.22 -12.02
C SER A 53 -0.98 -4.39 -11.63
N SER A 54 -1.22 -4.97 -10.46
CA SER A 54 -0.51 -6.16 -9.98
C SER A 54 -1.45 -7.19 -9.39
N GLN A 55 -1.01 -8.43 -9.34
CA GLN A 55 -1.71 -9.52 -8.68
C GLN A 55 -1.04 -9.80 -7.34
N ALA A 56 -1.79 -9.76 -6.24
CA ALA A 56 -1.28 -10.03 -4.91
C ALA A 56 -1.94 -11.30 -4.32
N TRP A 57 -1.16 -12.11 -3.60
CA TRP A 57 -1.67 -13.29 -2.89
C TRP A 57 -0.84 -13.63 -1.65
N LEU A 58 -1.48 -14.28 -0.68
CA LEU A 58 -0.79 -14.88 0.46
C LEU A 58 0.05 -16.08 -0.01
N PRO A 59 1.31 -16.24 0.43
CA PRO A 59 2.14 -17.38 0.04
C PRO A 59 1.49 -18.75 0.30
N ARG A 60 0.73 -18.88 1.40
CA ARG A 60 0.00 -20.11 1.77
C ARG A 60 -1.24 -20.38 0.91
N HIS A 61 -1.73 -19.38 0.17
CA HIS A 61 -2.97 -19.46 -0.62
C HIS A 61 -2.79 -18.90 -2.04
N PRO A 62 -1.92 -19.49 -2.89
CA PRO A 62 -1.58 -18.93 -4.21
C PRO A 62 -2.74 -18.90 -5.22
N GLY A 63 -3.83 -19.64 -4.97
CA GLY A 63 -5.04 -19.62 -5.78
C GLY A 63 -5.99 -18.45 -5.47
N ARG A 64 -5.77 -17.72 -4.37
CA ARG A 64 -6.62 -16.59 -3.93
C ARG A 64 -5.89 -15.28 -4.18
N LYS A 65 -6.00 -14.79 -5.41
CA LYS A 65 -5.36 -13.55 -5.87
C LYS A 65 -6.35 -12.40 -5.84
N ILE A 66 -5.86 -11.21 -5.51
CA ILE A 66 -6.57 -9.94 -5.73
C ILE A 66 -5.78 -9.08 -6.70
N THR A 67 -6.48 -8.20 -7.41
CA THR A 67 -5.86 -7.18 -8.24
C THR A 67 -5.67 -5.90 -7.41
N VAL A 68 -4.47 -5.33 -7.45
CA VAL A 68 -4.17 -4.00 -6.89
C VAL A 68 -3.92 -3.06 -8.07
N HIS A 69 -4.71 -2.00 -8.17
CA HIS A 69 -4.67 -1.05 -9.28
C HIS A 69 -3.77 0.15 -8.97
N ALA A 70 -3.42 0.91 -10.00
CA ALA A 70 -2.67 2.15 -9.86
C ALA A 70 -3.34 3.12 -8.87
N GLY A 71 -2.53 3.79 -8.05
CA GLY A 71 -3.01 4.66 -6.98
C GLY A 71 -3.58 3.90 -5.78
N GLN A 72 -3.36 2.59 -5.69
CA GLN A 72 -3.80 1.77 -4.55
C GLN A 72 -2.63 1.19 -3.75
N MET A 73 -2.91 0.96 -2.48
CA MET A 73 -2.01 0.35 -1.51
C MET A 73 -2.64 -0.88 -0.86
N LEU A 74 -1.82 -1.89 -0.60
CA LEU A 74 -2.17 -3.09 0.14
C LEU A 74 -1.14 -3.30 1.27
N VAL A 75 -1.61 -3.42 2.52
CA VAL A 75 -0.77 -3.74 3.68
C VAL A 75 -1.21 -5.07 4.27
N VAL A 76 -0.28 -6.01 4.41
CA VAL A 76 -0.55 -7.37 4.87
C VAL A 76 0.34 -7.67 6.07
N LYS A 77 -0.26 -8.01 7.21
CA LYS A 77 0.46 -8.46 8.40
C LYS A 77 0.97 -9.90 8.21
N PRO A 78 2.05 -10.30 8.91
CA PRO A 78 2.43 -11.71 9.02
C PRO A 78 1.24 -12.57 9.45
N ASP A 79 1.17 -13.77 8.90
CA ASP A 79 0.14 -14.77 9.23
C ASP A 79 -1.32 -14.35 8.99
N ALA A 80 -1.55 -13.30 8.19
CA ALA A 80 -2.90 -12.96 7.73
C ALA A 80 -3.57 -14.18 7.08
N ALA A 81 -4.80 -14.50 7.50
CA ALA A 81 -5.58 -15.62 6.92
C ALA A 81 -6.18 -15.26 5.55
N HIS A 82 -6.42 -13.96 5.32
CA HIS A 82 -6.99 -13.40 4.11
C HIS A 82 -6.29 -12.09 3.77
N LEU A 83 -6.28 -11.72 2.48
CA LEU A 83 -5.85 -10.39 2.07
C LEU A 83 -6.95 -9.37 2.40
N PRO A 84 -6.60 -8.20 2.95
CA PRO A 84 -7.54 -7.08 3.02
C PRO A 84 -7.78 -6.49 1.63
N ASP A 85 -8.82 -5.68 1.52
CA ASP A 85 -9.06 -4.89 0.30
C ASP A 85 -7.99 -3.79 0.15
N PRO A 86 -7.53 -3.52 -1.09
CA PRO A 86 -6.65 -2.38 -1.34
C PRO A 86 -7.37 -1.06 -1.05
N VAL A 87 -6.60 -0.06 -0.63
CA VAL A 87 -7.10 1.30 -0.36
C VAL A 87 -6.52 2.30 -1.34
N ASP A 88 -7.32 3.27 -1.76
CA ASP A 88 -6.86 4.36 -2.63
C ASP A 88 -5.98 5.33 -1.83
N ILE A 89 -4.82 5.69 -2.40
CA ILE A 89 -3.85 6.60 -1.80
C ILE A 89 -3.73 7.91 -2.57
N ASP A 90 -3.24 8.97 -1.93
CA ASP A 90 -2.81 10.18 -2.62
C ASP A 90 -1.49 9.93 -3.38
N GLU A 91 -1.60 9.55 -4.66
CA GLU A 91 -0.47 9.34 -5.56
C GLU A 91 0.37 10.62 -5.71
N SER A 92 -0.28 11.79 -5.69
CA SER A 92 0.43 13.06 -5.77
C SER A 92 1.33 13.29 -4.57
N LEU A 93 0.89 12.87 -3.38
CA LEU A 93 1.70 12.93 -2.17
C LEU A 93 2.87 11.94 -2.25
N VAL A 94 2.63 10.70 -2.67
CA VAL A 94 3.69 9.69 -2.83
C VAL A 94 4.78 10.19 -3.77
N LEU A 95 4.42 10.68 -4.95
CA LEU A 95 5.39 11.17 -5.94
C LEU A 95 6.23 12.36 -5.46
N ARG A 96 5.76 13.13 -4.47
CA ARG A 96 6.48 14.26 -3.90
C ARG A 96 7.32 13.93 -2.67
N THR A 97 7.08 12.80 -2.01
CA THR A 97 7.59 12.55 -0.65
C THR A 97 8.29 11.22 -0.48
N ALA A 98 8.00 10.22 -1.33
CA ALA A 98 8.65 8.93 -1.21
C ALA A 98 10.12 9.01 -1.62
N THR A 99 11.05 8.69 -0.72
CA THR A 99 12.50 8.66 -0.97
C THR A 99 12.89 7.86 -2.22
N LEU A 100 12.23 6.71 -2.46
CA LEU A 100 12.49 5.90 -3.66
C LEU A 100 12.11 6.59 -4.97
N ILE A 101 11.31 7.66 -4.91
CA ILE A 101 10.93 8.50 -6.05
C ILE A 101 11.75 9.79 -6.08
N THR A 102 11.95 10.46 -4.93
CA THR A 102 12.55 11.81 -4.89
C THR A 102 14.07 11.81 -4.97
N GLU A 103 14.74 10.79 -4.43
CA GLU A 103 16.21 10.75 -4.32
C GLU A 103 16.89 10.04 -5.50
N PHE A 104 16.11 9.62 -6.50
CA PHE A 104 16.60 8.92 -7.69
C PHE A 104 16.21 9.67 -8.97
N SER A 105 16.93 9.38 -10.06
CA SER A 105 16.52 9.91 -11.37
C SER A 105 15.12 9.44 -11.74
N PRO A 106 14.30 10.29 -12.38
CA PRO A 106 12.96 9.93 -12.83
C PRO A 106 12.89 8.62 -13.60
N LEU A 107 11.96 7.75 -13.23
CA LEU A 107 11.66 6.56 -14.01
C LEU A 107 11.02 6.94 -15.35
N PRO A 108 11.25 6.20 -16.45
CA PRO A 108 10.58 6.48 -17.70
C PRO A 108 9.05 6.21 -17.69
N SER A 109 8.49 5.69 -16.59
CA SER A 109 7.05 5.60 -16.34
C SER A 109 6.46 6.81 -15.60
N LEU A 110 7.25 7.86 -15.31
CA LEU A 110 6.80 8.99 -14.50
C LEU A 110 5.54 9.68 -15.02
N ASP A 111 5.39 9.83 -16.33
CA ASP A 111 4.19 10.46 -16.90
C ASP A 111 2.94 9.59 -16.71
N LEU A 112 3.08 8.27 -16.64
CA LEU A 112 1.97 7.37 -16.33
C LEU A 112 1.55 7.52 -14.87
N MET A 113 2.51 7.59 -13.94
CA MET A 113 2.24 7.82 -12.52
C MET A 113 1.56 9.19 -12.28
N ARG A 114 2.03 10.23 -12.99
CA ARG A 114 1.38 11.56 -12.97
C ARG A 114 -0.04 11.54 -13.53
N SER A 115 -0.31 10.71 -14.53
CA SER A 115 -1.65 10.57 -15.09
C SER A 115 -2.62 9.96 -14.06
N VAL A 116 -2.17 8.96 -13.29
CA VAL A 116 -2.94 8.37 -12.18
C VAL A 116 -3.30 9.44 -11.13
N ALA A 117 -2.32 10.22 -10.70
CA ALA A 117 -2.53 11.35 -9.80
C ALA A 117 -3.55 12.38 -10.35
N ALA A 118 -3.47 12.69 -11.64
CA ALA A 118 -4.41 13.62 -12.28
C ALA A 118 -5.84 13.06 -12.32
N ASP A 119 -6.00 11.77 -12.59
CA ASP A 119 -7.30 11.11 -12.64
C ASP A 119 -7.94 10.95 -11.26
N GLN A 120 -7.15 10.69 -10.21
CA GLN A 120 -7.62 10.72 -8.82
C GLN A 120 -8.15 12.10 -8.44
N LYS A 121 -7.43 13.18 -8.80
CA LYS A 121 -7.87 14.56 -8.56
C LYS A 121 -9.19 14.89 -9.28
N ARG A 122 -9.39 14.36 -10.49
CA ARG A 122 -10.66 14.53 -11.24
C ARG A 122 -11.81 13.74 -10.63
N SER A 123 -11.54 12.55 -10.12
CA SER A 123 -12.56 11.65 -9.56
C SER A 123 -13.07 12.12 -8.20
N GLY A 124 -12.25 12.85 -7.43
CA GLY A 124 -12.67 13.46 -6.17
C GLY A 124 -13.01 12.48 -5.05
N GLY A 125 -12.58 11.22 -5.16
CA GLY A 125 -12.81 10.19 -4.16
C GLY A 125 -11.97 10.40 -2.88
N PRO A 126 -12.32 9.73 -1.77
CA PRO A 126 -11.52 9.78 -0.55
C PRO A 126 -10.15 9.14 -0.81
N LEU A 127 -9.08 9.88 -0.54
CA LEU A 127 -7.71 9.39 -0.66
C LEU A 127 -7.09 9.28 0.72
N PHE A 128 -6.45 8.15 1.00
CA PHE A 128 -5.62 8.01 2.17
C PHE A 128 -4.27 8.68 1.93
N ASN A 129 -3.79 9.42 2.92
CA ASN A 129 -2.39 9.83 2.95
C ASN A 129 -1.60 8.63 3.47
N PRO A 130 -0.91 7.86 2.61
CA PRO A 130 -0.03 6.83 3.13
C PRO A 130 1.01 7.57 3.98
N LEU A 131 1.03 7.32 5.29
CA LEU A 131 2.08 7.83 6.15
C LEU A 131 3.39 7.35 5.52
N VAL A 132 4.15 8.31 5.02
CA VAL A 132 5.26 8.10 4.11
C VAL A 132 6.33 7.32 4.87
N ASP A 133 6.42 6.03 4.56
CA ASP A 133 7.59 5.24 4.90
C ASP A 133 8.07 4.46 3.67
N PRO A 134 9.10 5.00 2.99
CA PRO A 134 10.22 4.25 2.40
C PRO A 134 11.52 4.39 3.23
N THR A 135 11.39 4.94 4.43
CA THR A 135 12.35 5.29 5.49
C THR A 135 12.85 4.09 6.31
N GLY A 136 13.90 4.31 7.08
CA GLY A 136 14.18 3.45 8.22
C GLY A 136 13.06 3.54 9.27
N MET A 137 12.47 2.39 9.59
CA MET A 137 11.83 2.01 10.86
C MET A 137 10.81 3.00 11.47
N GLY A 138 9.51 2.72 11.30
CA GLY A 138 8.44 3.35 12.10
C GLY A 138 7.39 2.38 12.65
N ALA A 139 7.29 2.25 13.98
CA ALA A 139 6.29 1.44 14.71
C ALA A 139 4.87 2.06 14.79
N ARG A 140 4.62 3.20 14.13
CA ARG A 140 3.36 3.96 14.27
C ARG A 140 2.24 3.48 13.34
N ASP A 141 2.57 2.90 12.17
CA ASP A 141 1.59 2.37 11.20
C ASP A 141 0.85 1.12 11.70
N VAL A 142 1.49 0.37 12.58
CA VAL A 142 0.89 -0.79 13.26
C VAL A 142 -0.29 -0.33 14.10
N ASN A 143 -0.14 0.79 14.81
CA ASN A 143 -1.15 1.28 15.74
C ASN A 143 -2.39 1.88 15.03
N ALA A 144 -2.23 2.40 13.82
CA ALA A 144 -3.36 2.89 13.02
C ALA A 144 -4.20 1.75 12.42
N SER A 145 -3.57 0.62 12.07
CA SER A 145 -4.19 -0.54 11.43
C SER A 145 -4.65 -1.64 12.40
N THR A 146 -4.58 -1.41 13.71
CA THR A 146 -5.05 -2.34 14.76
C THR A 146 -6.10 -1.74 15.69
N ARG A 147 -6.53 -0.49 15.51
CA ARG A 147 -7.66 0.05 16.28
C ARG A 147 -8.97 -0.43 15.67
N PRO A 148 -9.84 -1.12 16.42
CA PRO A 148 -11.24 -1.22 16.05
C PRO A 148 -11.78 0.20 15.92
N GLN A 149 -12.55 0.47 14.87
CA GLN A 149 -13.31 1.70 14.75
C GLN A 149 -14.10 1.87 16.05
N LEU A 150 -13.85 2.95 16.80
CA LEU A 150 -14.64 3.27 17.99
C LEU A 150 -16.08 3.49 17.52
N THR A 151 -16.94 2.49 17.76
CA THR A 151 -18.38 2.71 17.80
C THR A 151 -18.63 3.85 18.78
N PRO A 152 -19.46 4.86 18.45
CA PRO A 152 -19.82 5.89 19.42
C PRO A 152 -20.58 5.22 20.55
N HIS A 153 -19.90 4.94 21.66
CA HIS A 153 -20.56 4.56 22.90
C HIS A 153 -21.29 5.80 23.41
N ARG A 154 -22.60 5.81 23.24
CA ARG A 154 -23.48 6.77 23.89
C ARG A 154 -23.42 6.49 25.39
N THR A 155 -22.73 7.32 26.15
CA THR A 155 -22.72 7.25 27.62
C THR A 155 -24.10 7.66 28.14
N PRO A 156 -24.68 6.95 29.13
CA PRO A 156 -25.89 7.40 29.82
C PRO A 156 -25.53 8.62 30.67
N SER A 157 -26.26 9.73 30.48
CA SER A 157 -26.18 10.86 31.41
C SER A 157 -27.00 10.51 32.65
N GLU A 158 -26.32 10.11 33.72
CA GLU A 158 -26.88 9.98 35.05
C GLU A 158 -26.31 11.10 35.92
N GLY A 159 -27.19 11.97 36.44
CA GLY A 159 -26.88 12.79 37.61
C GLY A 159 -27.17 14.28 37.49
N GLN A 160 -28.46 14.66 37.61
CA GLN A 160 -28.77 15.91 38.32
C GLN A 160 -30.00 15.72 39.23
N ARG A 161 -29.72 15.27 40.45
CA ARG A 161 -30.49 15.53 41.69
C ARG A 161 -29.57 16.46 42.50
N LYS A 162 -29.94 17.69 42.85
CA LYS A 162 -30.78 18.14 43.99
C LYS A 162 -30.39 19.62 44.24
N PRO A 163 -31.00 20.38 45.17
CA PRO A 163 -32.25 20.19 45.92
C PRO A 163 -33.36 21.16 45.50
#